data_AF-R6YK63-F1
#
_entry.id   AF-R6YK63-F1
#
_cell.length_a   1.000
_cell.length_b   1.000
_cell.length_c   1.000
_cell.angle_alpha   90.00
_cell.angle_beta   90.00
_cell.angle_gamma   90.00
#
_symmetry.space_group_name_H-M   'P 1'
#
loop_
_entity.id
_entity.type
_entity.pdbx_description
1 polymer ?
#
loop_
_entity_poly.entity_id
_entity_poly.type
_entity_poly.pdbx_seq_one_letter_code
_entity_poly.pdbx_strand_id
1 'polypeptide(L)' 'MAATKETYSEAMKRLEAIVSRIESNELDIDQLGSQLQEAQKLIKFCREKLYKADEEIKKMLEEGKTPEEK' A
#
# COMPACT_ATOMS: atom_id res chain seq x y z
N MET A 1 21.94 -1.46 13.34
CA MET A 1 21.24 -1.39 12.04
C MET A 1 19.75 -1.30 12.36
N ALA A 2 19.14 -0.15 12.10
CA ALA A 2 17.77 0.13 12.54
C ALA A 2 16.80 -0.75 11.75
N ALA A 3 15.95 -1.49 12.47
CA ALA A 3 14.85 -2.25 11.88
C ALA A 3 13.91 -1.28 11.17
N THR A 4 14.05 -1.18 9.85
CA THR A 4 13.23 -0.32 9.00
C THR A 4 11.83 -0.88 8.97
N LYS A 5 10.93 -0.29 9.76
CA LYS A 5 9.48 -0.42 9.56
C LYS A 5 9.21 -0.10 8.10
N GLU A 6 8.82 -1.09 7.31
CA GLU A 6 8.45 -0.89 5.91
C GLU A 6 7.44 0.26 5.80
N THR A 7 7.90 1.38 5.24
CA THR A 7 7.07 2.56 5.06
C THR A 7 6.21 2.41 3.81
N TYR A 8 5.09 3.15 3.74
CA TYR A 8 4.25 3.17 2.53
C TYR A 8 5.07 3.53 1.28
N SER A 9 5.98 4.48 1.42
CA SER A 9 6.88 4.90 0.34
C SER A 9 7.84 3.80 -0.10
N GLU A 10 8.39 3.00 0.83
CA GLU A 10 9.21 1.84 0.46
C GLU A 10 8.39 0.74 -0.23
N ALA A 11 7.18 0.48 0.27
CA ALA A 11 6.28 -0.49 -0.34
C ALA A 11 5.92 -0.10 -1.78
N MET A 12 5.68 1.20 -2.04
CA MET A 12 5.46 1.71 -3.39
C MET A 12 6.70 1.60 -4.28
N LYS A 13 7.90 1.96 -3.78
CA LYS A 13 9.14 1.78 -4.55
C LYS A 13 9.37 0.33 -4.96
N ARG A 14 9.10 -0.62 -4.06
CA ARG A 14 9.17 -2.06 -4.38
C ARG A 14 8.14 -2.46 -5.44
N LEU A 15 6.91 -1.94 -5.34
CA LEU A 15 5.86 -2.19 -6.31
C LEU A 15 6.25 -1.69 -7.70
N GLU A 16 6.77 -0.46 -7.81
CA GLU A 16 7.27 0.11 -9.07
C GLU A 16 8.42 -0.73 -9.66
N ALA A 17 9.35 -1.18 -8.81
CA ALA A 17 10.45 -2.05 -9.26
C ALA A 17 9.93 -3.41 -9.80
N ILE A 18 8.91 -3.97 -9.14
CA ILE A 18 8.27 -5.21 -9.61
C ILE A 18 7.59 -4.99 -10.96
N VAL A 19 6.80 -3.92 -11.10
CA VAL A 19 6.11 -3.60 -12.36
C VAL A 19 7.12 -3.38 -13.48
N SER A 20 8.19 -2.61 -13.24
CA SER A 20 9.24 -2.38 -14.23
C SER A 20 9.94 -3.67 -14.67
N ARG A 21 10.15 -4.63 -13.76
CA ARG A 21 10.69 -5.95 -14.11
C ARG A 21 9.71 -6.78 -14.94
N ILE A 22 8.42 -6.72 -14.62
CA ILE A 22 7.36 -7.40 -15.39
C ILE A 22 7.29 -6.81 -16.80
N GLU A 23 7.35 -5.48 -16.93
CA GLU A 23 7.33 -4.78 -18.21
C GLU A 23 8.56 -5.04 -19.07
N SER A 24 9.72 -5.35 -18.46
CA SER A 24 10.93 -5.74 -19.20
C SER A 24 10.72 -7.03 -20.02
N ASN A 25 9.69 -7.84 -19.70
CA ASN A 25 9.34 -9.08 -20.41
C ASN A 25 10.50 -10.09 -20.52
N GLU A 26 11.51 -9.95 -19.65
CA GLU A 26 12.67 -10.85 -19.52
C GLU A 26 12.44 -11.91 -18.44
N LEU A 27 11.28 -11.92 -17.79
CA LEU A 27 10.94 -12.83 -16.71
C LEU A 27 10.29 -14.11 -17.25
N ASP A 28 10.76 -15.25 -16.74
CA ASP A 28 10.10 -16.54 -16.96
C ASP A 28 8.77 -16.61 -16.21
N ILE A 29 7.89 -17.54 -16.58
CA ILE A 29 6.50 -17.61 -16.07
C ILE A 29 6.46 -17.84 -14.55
N ASP A 30 7.44 -18.57 -14.02
CA ASP A 30 7.60 -18.82 -12.59
C ASP A 30 8.02 -17.56 -11.83
N GLN A 31 8.88 -16.74 -12.44
CA GLN A 31 9.31 -15.46 -11.89
C GLN A 31 8.19 -14.43 -11.93
N LEU A 32 7.41 -14.40 -13.01
CA LEU A 32 6.20 -13.58 -13.13
C LEU A 32 5.22 -13.86 -11.98
N GLY A 33 4.95 -15.15 -11.71
CA GLY A 33 4.09 -15.56 -10.60
C GLY A 33 4.59 -15.07 -9.24
N SER A 34 5.89 -15.25 -8.98
CA SER A 34 6.53 -14.78 -7.74
C SER A 34 6.47 -13.26 -7.58
N GLN A 35 6.79 -12.51 -8.64
CA GLN A 35 6.72 -11.05 -8.64
C GLN A 35 5.28 -10.54 -8.43
N LEU A 36 4.29 -11.16 -9.07
CA LEU A 36 2.87 -10.84 -8.89
C LEU A 36 2.38 -11.11 -7.46
N GLN A 37 2.78 -12.23 -6.84
CA GLN A 37 2.47 -12.51 -5.44
C GLN A 37 3.03 -11.43 -4.51
N GLU A 38 4.26 -10.98 -4.79
CA GLU A 38 4.91 -9.94 -3.99
C GLU A 38 4.23 -8.58 -4.18
N ALA A 39 3.89 -8.22 -5.43
CA ALA A 39 3.09 -7.03 -5.73
C ALA A 39 1.74 -7.04 -5.01
N GLN A 40 1.02 -8.17 -4.99
CA GLN A 40 -0.25 -8.28 -4.26
C GLN A 40 -0.09 -8.05 -2.76
N LYS A 41 0.98 -8.58 -2.14
CA LYS A 41 1.26 -8.34 -0.71
C LYS A 41 1.49 -6.86 -0.43
N LEU A 42 2.27 -6.19 -1.27
CA LEU A 42 2.55 -4.76 -1.15
C LEU A 42 1.29 -3.91 -1.32
N ILE A 43 0.45 -4.23 -2.32
CA ILE A 43 -0.84 -3.55 -2.53
C ILE A 43 -1.75 -3.71 -1.31
N LYS A 44 -1.83 -4.92 -0.74
CA LYS A 44 -2.62 -5.18 0.47
C LYS A 44 -2.13 -4.35 1.65
N PHE A 45 -0.82 -4.31 1.86
CA PHE A 45 -0.20 -3.49 2.90
C PHE A 45 -0.51 -1.99 2.72
N CYS A 46 -0.35 -1.47 1.50
CA CYS A 46 -0.67 -0.08 1.17
C CYS A 46 -2.16 0.24 1.43
N ARG A 47 -3.06 -0.67 1.04
CA ARG A 47 -4.50 -0.54 1.29
C ARG A 47 -4.84 -0.53 2.78
N GLU A 48 -4.25 -1.41 3.59
CA GLU A 48 -4.50 -1.43 5.04
C GLU A 48 -4.03 -0.13 5.71
N LYS A 49 -2.89 0.40 5.28
CA LYS A 49 -2.38 1.71 5.73
C LYS A 49 -3.34 2.85 5.39
N LEU A 50 -3.83 2.88 4.15
CA LEU A 50 -4.81 3.87 3.71
C LEU A 50 -6.13 3.74 4.46
N TYR A 51 -6.62 2.51 4.66
CA TYR A 51 -7.88 2.27 5.36
C TYR A 51 -7.80 2.72 6.82
N LYS A 52 -6.71 2.44 7.52
CA LYS A 52 -6.51 2.93 8.90
C LYS A 52 -6.46 4.45 8.96
N ALA A 53 -5.78 5.09 8.01
CA ALA A 53 -5.75 6.55 7.94
C ALA A 53 -7.14 7.13 7.65
N ASP A 54 -7.90 6.51 6.73
CA ASP A 54 -9.27 6.91 6.39
C ASP A 54 -10.22 6.74 7.58
N GLU A 55 -10.10 5.64 8.34
CA GLU A 55 -10.87 5.43 9.57
C GLU A 55 -10.54 6.48 10.64
N GLU A 56 -9.26 6.82 10.85
CA GLU A 56 -8.87 7.90 11.76
C GLU A 56 -9.46 9.24 11.31
N ILE A 57 -9.33 9.59 10.03
CA ILE A 57 -9.89 10.82 9.45
C ILE A 57 -11.40 10.87 9.63
N LYS A 58 -12.09 9.77 9.33
CA LYS A 58 -13.54 9.67 9.46
C LYS A 58 -13.96 9.84 10.91
N LYS A 59 -13.24 9.22 11.85
CA LYS A 59 -13.52 9.36 13.29
C LYS A 59 -13.34 10.80 13.75
N MET A 60 -12.28 11.48 13.32
CA MET A 60 -12.05 12.91 13.60
C MET A 60 -13.14 13.80 13.01
N LEU A 61 -13.62 13.51 11.79
CA LEU A 61 -14.72 14.22 11.15
C LEU A 61 -16.07 13.99 11.85
N GLU A 62 -16.32 12.76 12.34
CA GLU A 62 -17.52 12.44 13.12
C GLU A 62 -17.50 13.08 14.51
N GLU A 63 -16.34 13.14 15.17
CA GLU A 63 -16.16 13.87 16.44
C GLU A 63 -16.25 15.40 16.27
N GLY A 64 -15.88 15.92 15.10
CA GLY A 64 -16.07 17.33 14.72
C GLY A 64 -17.51 17.68 14.32
N LYS A 65 -18.38 16.69 14.13
CA LYS A 65 -19.80 16.88 13.82
C LYS A 65 -20.59 17.11 15.11
N THR A 66 -20.26 18.15 15.86
CA THR A 66 -21.23 18.78 16.76
C THR A 66 -22.45 19.18 15.91
N PRO A 67 -23.67 18.81 16.32
CA PRO A 67 -24.89 19.17 15.59
C PRO A 67 -25.14 20.67 15.73
N GLU A 68 -24.51 21.47 14.87
CA GLU A 68 -24.99 22.80 14.53
C GLU A 68 -25.61 22.73 13.13
N GLU A 69 -26.86 22.30 13.07
CA GLU A 69 -27.82 22.90 12.15
C GLU A 69 -29.19 22.83 12.84
N LYS A 70 -29.69 24.02 13.16
CA LYS A 70 -31.00 24.31 13.75
C LYS A 70 -32.14 23.99 12.81
#